data_AF-A0A819QCQ5-F1
#
_entry.id   AF-A0A819QCQ5-F1
#
_cell.length_a   1.000
_cell.length_b   1.000
_cell.length_c   1.000
_cell.angle_alpha   90.00
_cell.angle_beta   90.00
_cell.angle_gamma   90.00
#
_symmetry.space_group_name_H-M   'P 1'
#
loop_
_entity.id
_entity.type
_entity.pdbx_description
1 polymer ?
#
loop_
_entity_poly.entity_id
_entity_poly.type
_entity_poly.pdbx_seq_one_letter_code
_entity_poly.pdbx_strand_id
1 'polypeptide(L)'
;MDGQIKTIPFWMTCFSHYISKCLLISIYWSCGLGGGPILHTIIVCSLYRWYSYADDRIIKQITRKLVEDHQIFVCSFLGNTQWLIHLFRIYGANIGNNVILPDFSSIFDYNLVTIGDHVRLNINAHIVCHTFEQRILKLVPVTVGNSCVLMSGSIVMPGCKLMGNNRLYPFTLVMKNDLLQLNTQWKGLPAQSYVAKPILFRSAPVCDDVVKCQQKSENFDRLSSWYEKFSNIYTNVHELQFMNWGYADLDEHIDDSTGYYSKKLYQQVLADVTLTAQNILEVSCGRGAGAAWCVRTYAPRSYVGIDPSQDVINLCEKLYSTIPQLSFMIADPKTHLSFENESMDVVLSIETTNIFDEIVAVKQFVNEVTRVLTPNGYFLWCGLCNVDGSSVLIDYLTANDAFIIGEKVNITRNVLHALDIQSNSRADFIDRYMQPADQEYCRLLAGLPGTQLYDNMQQGRAEYWRAVFCKKTTKKTPIV
;
A
#
# COMPACT_ATOMS: atom_id res chain seq x y z
N MET A 1 -36.43 1.93 -44.23
CA MET A 1 -35.36 1.06 -44.77
C MET A 1 -35.58 -0.31 -44.19
N ASP A 2 -35.95 -1.26 -45.04
CA ASP A 2 -36.18 -2.66 -44.70
C ASP A 2 -34.95 -3.25 -43.99
N GLY A 3 -35.04 -3.38 -42.67
CA GLY A 3 -34.01 -4.01 -41.85
C GLY A 3 -34.08 -5.51 -42.00
N GLN A 4 -33.63 -6.06 -43.13
CA GLN A 4 -33.36 -7.49 -43.22
C GLN A 4 -32.45 -7.89 -42.06
N ILE A 5 -32.97 -8.70 -41.14
CA ILE A 5 -32.16 -9.36 -40.13
C ILE A 5 -31.16 -10.22 -40.90
N LYS A 6 -29.89 -9.80 -40.92
CA LYS A 6 -28.82 -10.56 -41.56
C LYS A 6 -28.58 -11.81 -40.71
N THR A 7 -29.18 -12.93 -41.09
CA THR A 7 -28.96 -14.24 -40.44
C THR A 7 -27.69 -14.88 -40.98
N ILE A 8 -26.80 -15.32 -40.08
CA ILE A 8 -25.62 -16.11 -40.41
C ILE A 8 -25.97 -17.59 -40.25
N PRO A 9 -25.80 -18.45 -41.27
CA PRO A 9 -26.00 -19.89 -41.15
C PRO A 9 -25.11 -20.50 -40.07
N PHE A 10 -25.69 -21.33 -39.19
CA PHE A 10 -24.98 -21.95 -38.06
C PHE A 10 -23.71 -22.71 -38.49
N TRP A 11 -23.77 -23.44 -39.61
CA TRP A 11 -22.62 -24.19 -40.14
C TRP A 11 -21.43 -23.29 -40.46
N MET A 12 -21.65 -22.04 -40.92
CA MET A 12 -20.56 -21.10 -41.20
C MET A 12 -19.86 -20.68 -39.92
N THR A 13 -20.61 -20.52 -38.82
CA THR A 13 -20.04 -20.20 -37.51
C THR A 13 -19.20 -21.37 -36.99
N CYS A 14 -19.72 -22.60 -37.06
CA CYS A 14 -18.97 -23.80 -36.70
C CYS A 14 -17.70 -23.97 -37.55
N PHE A 15 -17.81 -23.76 -38.86
CA PHE A 15 -16.68 -23.84 -39.78
C PHE A 15 -15.61 -22.78 -39.46
N SER A 16 -16.01 -21.52 -39.26
CA SER A 16 -15.07 -20.45 -38.87
C SER A 16 -14.38 -20.72 -37.53
N HIS A 17 -15.10 -21.32 -36.57
CA HIS A 17 -14.55 -21.68 -35.27
C HIS A 17 -13.52 -22.81 -35.42
N TYR A 18 -13.84 -23.85 -36.17
CA TYR A 18 -12.93 -24.96 -36.47
C TYR A 18 -11.64 -24.47 -37.12
N ILE A 19 -11.74 -23.65 -38.17
CA ILE A 19 -10.57 -23.09 -38.87
C ILE A 19 -9.72 -22.23 -37.92
N SER A 20 -10.34 -21.37 -37.11
CA SER A 20 -9.65 -20.55 -36.11
C SER A 20 -8.85 -21.40 -35.12
N LYS A 21 -9.46 -22.48 -34.58
CA LYS A 21 -8.79 -23.39 -33.64
C LYS A 21 -7.66 -24.18 -34.27
N CYS A 22 -7.82 -24.67 -35.50
CA CYS A 22 -6.74 -25.35 -36.21
C CYS A 22 -5.54 -24.43 -36.44
N LEU A 23 -5.77 -23.17 -36.82
CA LEU A 23 -4.72 -22.17 -36.98
C LEU A 23 -4.02 -21.87 -35.64
N LEU A 24 -4.80 -21.67 -34.57
CA LEU A 24 -4.27 -21.44 -33.23
C LEU A 24 -3.37 -22.58 -32.77
N ILE A 25 -3.86 -23.82 -32.84
CA ILE A 25 -3.09 -25.02 -32.44
C ILE A 25 -1.80 -25.12 -33.27
N SER A 26 -1.88 -24.87 -34.57
CA SER A 26 -0.71 -24.94 -35.47
C SER A 26 0.35 -23.89 -35.13
N ILE A 27 -0.06 -22.66 -34.82
CA ILE A 27 0.85 -21.57 -34.42
C ILE A 27 1.59 -21.92 -33.12
N TYR A 28 0.86 -22.40 -32.12
CA TYR A 28 1.43 -22.68 -30.80
C TYR A 28 2.24 -23.98 -30.77
N TRP A 29 1.88 -24.98 -31.59
CA TRP A 29 2.68 -26.18 -31.78
C TRP A 29 4.03 -25.88 -32.46
N SER A 30 4.03 -24.97 -33.44
CA SER A 30 5.22 -24.67 -34.25
C SER A 30 6.18 -23.68 -33.58
N CYS A 31 5.66 -22.71 -32.83
CA CYS A 31 6.47 -21.63 -32.24
C CYS A 31 6.64 -21.73 -30.72
N GLY A 32 6.03 -22.75 -30.10
CA GLY A 32 6.02 -22.94 -28.65
C GLY A 32 5.27 -21.83 -27.88
N LEU A 33 5.23 -21.96 -26.56
CA LEU A 33 4.54 -21.01 -25.67
C LEU A 33 5.17 -19.60 -25.65
N GLY A 34 6.43 -19.46 -26.07
CA GLY A 34 7.09 -18.15 -26.18
C GLY A 34 6.83 -17.45 -27.52
N GLY A 35 7.06 -18.13 -28.66
CA GLY A 35 6.91 -17.54 -29.98
C GLY A 35 5.47 -17.51 -30.50
N GLY A 36 4.64 -18.47 -30.06
CA GLY A 36 3.24 -18.60 -30.49
C GLY A 36 2.40 -17.35 -30.22
N PRO A 37 2.39 -16.78 -29.00
CA PRO A 37 1.65 -15.56 -28.71
C PRO A 37 2.09 -14.36 -29.56
N ILE A 38 3.39 -14.22 -29.82
CA ILE A 38 3.94 -13.11 -30.63
C ILE A 38 3.48 -13.24 -32.08
N LEU A 39 3.63 -14.43 -32.68
CA LEU A 39 3.21 -14.69 -34.06
C LEU A 39 1.69 -14.55 -34.22
N HIS A 40 0.92 -15.09 -33.28
CA HIS A 40 -0.55 -14.96 -33.28
C HIS A 40 -0.97 -13.48 -33.22
N THR A 41 -0.30 -12.69 -32.37
CA THR A 41 -0.53 -11.26 -32.23
C THR A 41 -0.23 -10.49 -33.52
N ILE A 42 0.87 -10.81 -34.20
CA ILE A 42 1.23 -10.20 -35.50
C ILE A 42 0.17 -10.52 -36.56
N ILE A 43 -0.26 -11.79 -36.65
CA ILE A 43 -1.28 -12.24 -37.61
C ILE A 43 -2.59 -11.49 -37.39
N VAL A 44 -3.05 -11.41 -36.13
CA VAL A 44 -4.30 -10.72 -35.80
C VAL A 44 -4.23 -9.23 -36.11
N CYS A 45 -3.13 -8.54 -35.79
CA CYS A 45 -2.97 -7.12 -36.14
C CYS A 45 -2.99 -6.87 -37.65
N SER A 46 -2.30 -7.72 -38.43
CA SER A 46 -2.30 -7.64 -39.89
C SER A 46 -3.68 -7.90 -40.49
N LEU A 47 -4.39 -8.91 -39.98
CA LEU A 47 -5.74 -9.24 -40.42
C LEU A 47 -6.76 -8.18 -39.99
N TYR A 48 -6.62 -7.59 -38.81
CA TYR A 48 -7.51 -6.53 -38.32
C TYR A 48 -7.40 -5.25 -39.15
N ARG A 49 -6.19 -4.90 -39.62
CA ARG A 49 -6.02 -3.83 -40.63
C ARG A 49 -6.78 -4.12 -41.92
N TRP A 50 -6.83 -5.38 -42.34
CA TRP A 50 -7.50 -5.80 -43.58
C TRP A 50 -9.01 -6.00 -43.40
N TYR A 51 -9.46 -6.34 -42.20
CA TYR A 51 -10.85 -6.57 -41.80
C TYR A 51 -11.75 -5.38 -42.12
N SER A 52 -11.25 -4.16 -41.96
CA SER A 52 -11.95 -2.91 -42.27
C SER A 52 -12.25 -2.74 -43.78
N TYR A 53 -11.49 -3.42 -44.65
CA TYR A 53 -11.56 -3.28 -46.10
C TYR A 53 -12.16 -4.51 -46.81
N ALA A 54 -12.22 -5.67 -46.16
CA ALA A 54 -12.78 -6.88 -46.76
C ALA A 54 -14.32 -6.79 -46.84
N ASP A 55 -14.92 -7.16 -47.97
CA ASP A 55 -16.38 -7.29 -48.10
C ASP A 55 -16.89 -8.73 -47.86
N ASP A 56 -15.98 -9.70 -47.84
CA ASP A 56 -16.31 -11.12 -47.72
C ASP A 56 -16.76 -11.51 -46.29
N ARG A 57 -17.92 -12.16 -46.20
CA ARG A 57 -18.55 -12.57 -44.93
C ARG A 57 -17.81 -13.70 -44.22
N ILE A 58 -17.16 -14.60 -44.95
CA ILE A 58 -16.41 -15.73 -44.38
C ILE A 58 -15.12 -15.21 -43.76
N ILE A 59 -14.39 -14.36 -44.49
CA ILE A 59 -13.16 -13.73 -44.00
C ILE A 59 -13.46 -12.93 -42.73
N LYS A 60 -14.54 -12.15 -42.70
CA LYS A 60 -14.96 -11.42 -41.48
C LYS A 60 -15.23 -12.34 -40.29
N GLN A 61 -15.88 -13.49 -40.50
CA GLN A 61 -16.16 -14.44 -39.41
C GLN A 61 -14.90 -15.11 -38.87
N ILE A 62 -14.00 -15.54 -39.76
CA ILE A 62 -12.72 -16.15 -39.37
C ILE A 62 -11.86 -15.12 -38.63
N THR A 63 -11.71 -13.90 -39.16
CA THR A 63 -10.96 -12.84 -38.49
C THR A 63 -11.55 -12.49 -37.13
N ARG A 64 -12.89 -12.41 -37.01
CA ARG A 64 -13.54 -12.20 -35.71
C ARG A 64 -13.20 -13.30 -34.71
N LYS A 65 -13.24 -14.57 -35.14
CA LYS A 65 -12.88 -15.71 -34.27
C LYS A 65 -11.40 -15.73 -33.89
N LEU A 66 -10.50 -15.33 -34.79
CA LEU A 66 -9.08 -15.16 -34.48
C LEU A 66 -8.85 -14.03 -33.46
N VAL A 67 -9.57 -12.91 -33.57
CA VAL A 67 -9.52 -11.83 -32.58
C VAL A 67 -10.06 -12.29 -31.22
N GLU A 68 -11.18 -13.02 -31.19
CA GLU A 68 -11.70 -13.62 -29.95
C GLU A 68 -10.72 -14.63 -29.35
N ASP A 69 -10.09 -15.48 -30.16
CA ASP A 69 -9.11 -16.46 -29.72
C ASP A 69 -7.83 -15.79 -29.20
N HIS A 70 -7.39 -14.70 -29.83
CA HIS A 70 -6.32 -13.85 -29.33
C HIS A 70 -6.69 -13.25 -27.97
N GLN A 71 -7.92 -12.74 -27.84
CA GLN A 71 -8.41 -12.22 -26.58
C GLN A 71 -8.53 -13.28 -25.47
N ILE A 72 -8.82 -14.53 -25.79
CA ILE A 72 -8.96 -15.59 -24.79
C ILE A 72 -7.60 -16.17 -24.43
N PHE A 73 -6.77 -16.51 -25.42
CA PHE A 73 -5.53 -17.23 -25.18
C PHE A 73 -4.37 -16.28 -24.86
N VAL A 74 -4.13 -15.24 -25.67
CA VAL A 74 -2.99 -14.34 -25.45
C VAL A 74 -3.21 -13.49 -24.21
N CYS A 75 -4.44 -12.99 -23.97
CA CYS A 75 -4.72 -12.18 -22.78
C CYS A 75 -4.56 -12.97 -21.48
N SER A 76 -4.97 -14.24 -21.41
CA SER A 76 -4.80 -15.02 -20.18
C SER A 76 -3.33 -15.25 -19.80
N PHE A 77 -2.41 -15.20 -20.78
CA PHE A 77 -0.97 -15.31 -20.51
C PHE A 77 -0.29 -13.96 -20.24
N LEU A 78 -0.74 -12.88 -20.88
CA LEU A 78 -0.08 -11.56 -20.77
C LEU A 78 -0.71 -10.67 -19.69
N GLY A 79 -1.95 -10.92 -19.32
CA GLY A 79 -2.68 -10.18 -18.31
C GLY A 79 -1.93 -10.10 -16.98
N ASN A 80 -2.01 -8.95 -16.32
CA ASN A 80 -1.29 -8.64 -15.07
C ASN A 80 0.25 -8.66 -15.17
N THR A 81 0.84 -8.69 -16.37
CA THR A 81 2.30 -8.69 -16.57
C THR A 81 2.80 -7.43 -17.27
N GLN A 82 4.10 -7.15 -17.15
CA GLN A 82 4.76 -6.06 -17.89
C GLN A 82 4.81 -6.33 -19.40
N TRP A 83 4.70 -7.58 -19.84
CA TRP A 83 4.69 -7.93 -21.27
C TRP A 83 3.50 -7.33 -22.02
N LEU A 84 2.33 -7.27 -21.36
CA LEU A 84 1.16 -6.61 -21.93
C LEU A 84 1.39 -5.10 -22.13
N ILE A 85 2.09 -4.45 -21.20
CA ILE A 85 2.43 -3.03 -21.30
C ILE A 85 3.38 -2.77 -22.47
N HIS A 86 4.42 -3.60 -22.61
CA HIS A 86 5.34 -3.51 -23.74
C HIS A 86 4.61 -3.69 -25.07
N LEU A 87 3.65 -4.60 -25.14
CA LEU A 87 2.84 -4.79 -26.34
C LEU A 87 1.95 -3.57 -26.66
N PHE A 88 1.29 -2.99 -25.67
CA PHE A 88 0.53 -1.75 -25.87
C PHE A 88 1.40 -0.57 -26.30
N ARG A 89 2.63 -0.46 -25.77
CA ARG A 89 3.61 0.54 -26.22
C ARG A 89 4.01 0.33 -27.69
N ILE A 90 4.22 -0.92 -28.12
CA ILE A 90 4.47 -1.26 -29.54
C ILE A 90 3.28 -0.85 -30.41
N TYR A 91 2.05 -0.97 -29.90
CA TYR A 91 0.85 -0.49 -30.60
C TYR A 91 0.68 1.02 -30.59
N GLY A 92 1.57 1.76 -29.93
CA GLY A 92 1.57 3.23 -29.91
C GLY A 92 0.84 3.84 -28.71
N ALA A 93 0.55 3.06 -27.67
CA ALA A 93 0.06 3.61 -26.41
C ALA A 93 1.19 4.31 -25.64
N ASN A 94 0.88 5.46 -25.02
CA ASN A 94 1.82 6.16 -24.15
C ASN A 94 1.62 5.69 -22.69
N ILE A 95 2.36 4.66 -22.28
CA ILE A 95 2.21 4.04 -20.95
C ILE A 95 3.55 4.06 -20.21
N GLY A 96 3.56 4.56 -18.97
CA GLY A 96 4.71 4.60 -18.06
C GLY A 96 5.15 3.22 -17.55
N ASN A 97 6.17 3.21 -16.71
CA ASN A 97 6.79 2.01 -16.14
C ASN A 97 6.00 1.49 -14.93
N ASN A 98 6.13 0.19 -14.65
CA ASN A 98 5.48 -0.47 -13.51
C ASN A 98 3.95 -0.34 -13.53
N VAL A 99 3.36 -0.32 -14.72
CA VAL A 99 1.90 -0.30 -14.92
C VAL A 99 1.39 -1.74 -14.97
N ILE A 100 0.24 -2.01 -14.35
CA ILE A 100 -0.40 -3.32 -14.41
C ILE A 100 -1.80 -3.16 -15.01
N LEU A 101 -2.04 -3.88 -16.10
CA LEU A 101 -3.35 -4.01 -16.74
C LEU A 101 -3.81 -5.47 -16.66
N PRO A 102 -5.06 -5.75 -16.28
CA PRO A 102 -5.55 -7.12 -16.13
C PRO A 102 -5.65 -7.84 -17.47
N ASP A 103 -6.06 -7.15 -18.52
CA ASP A 103 -6.21 -7.70 -19.87
C ASP A 103 -6.34 -6.57 -20.92
N PHE A 104 -6.56 -6.92 -22.18
CA PHE A 104 -6.70 -5.94 -23.27
C PHE A 104 -8.01 -5.14 -23.24
N SER A 105 -9.04 -5.62 -22.54
CA SER A 105 -10.30 -4.90 -22.40
C SER A 105 -10.17 -3.67 -21.49
N SER A 106 -9.07 -3.57 -20.74
CA SER A 106 -8.75 -2.42 -19.90
C SER A 106 -8.66 -1.11 -20.69
N ILE A 107 -8.19 -1.18 -21.94
CA ILE A 107 -7.98 -0.01 -22.81
C ILE A 107 -8.42 -0.37 -24.23
N PHE A 108 -9.50 0.25 -24.70
CA PHE A 108 -10.01 0.05 -26.05
C PHE A 108 -9.26 0.90 -27.09
N ASP A 109 -9.11 2.20 -26.81
CA ASP A 109 -8.53 3.18 -27.74
C ASP A 109 -7.10 3.53 -27.28
N TYR A 110 -6.21 2.56 -27.32
CA TYR A 110 -4.88 2.64 -26.72
C TYR A 110 -4.02 3.83 -27.22
N ASN A 111 -4.24 4.31 -28.44
CA ASN A 111 -3.56 5.47 -29.01
C ASN A 111 -4.06 6.83 -28.47
N LEU A 112 -5.19 6.83 -27.74
CA LEU A 112 -5.79 8.02 -27.11
C LEU A 112 -5.58 8.05 -25.59
N VAL A 113 -4.88 7.05 -25.05
CA VAL A 113 -4.60 6.92 -23.63
C VAL A 113 -3.16 7.31 -23.33
N THR A 114 -2.99 8.16 -22.31
CA THR A 114 -1.70 8.42 -21.67
C THR A 114 -1.78 7.95 -20.23
N ILE A 115 -0.95 6.99 -19.84
CA ILE A 115 -0.85 6.45 -18.48
C ILE A 115 0.55 6.72 -17.94
N GLY A 116 0.64 7.28 -16.74
CA GLY A 116 1.88 7.53 -16.02
C GLY A 116 2.51 6.27 -15.41
N ASP A 117 3.53 6.47 -14.57
CA ASP A 117 4.23 5.36 -13.90
C ASP A 117 3.41 4.82 -12.71
N HIS A 118 3.65 3.55 -12.34
CA HIS A 118 3.08 2.91 -11.14
C HIS A 118 1.54 2.84 -11.07
N VAL A 119 0.87 2.84 -12.22
CA VAL A 119 -0.60 2.76 -12.30
C VAL A 119 -1.08 1.31 -12.24
N ARG A 120 -2.16 1.04 -11.50
CA ARG A 120 -2.79 -0.28 -11.44
C ARG A 120 -4.26 -0.22 -11.81
N LEU A 121 -4.64 -1.03 -12.79
CA LEU A 121 -6.04 -1.33 -13.10
C LEU A 121 -6.36 -2.73 -12.56
N ASN A 122 -7.49 -2.88 -11.90
CA ASN A 122 -8.01 -4.18 -11.48
C ASN A 122 -8.99 -4.74 -12.51
N ILE A 123 -9.37 -6.01 -12.33
CA ILE A 123 -10.29 -6.72 -13.22
C ILE A 123 -11.56 -5.91 -13.54
N ASN A 124 -11.94 -5.88 -14.82
CA ASN A 124 -13.08 -5.12 -15.36
C ASN A 124 -12.99 -3.59 -15.15
N ALA A 125 -11.82 -3.03 -14.80
CA ALA A 125 -11.63 -1.59 -14.85
C ALA A 125 -11.35 -1.15 -16.29
N HIS A 126 -12.04 -0.13 -16.77
CA HIS A 126 -11.98 0.30 -18.16
C HIS A 126 -11.64 1.78 -18.30
N ILE A 127 -10.69 2.08 -19.18
CA ILE A 127 -10.47 3.42 -19.71
C ILE A 127 -11.09 3.48 -21.11
N VAL A 128 -12.05 4.37 -21.28
CA VAL A 128 -12.83 4.52 -22.51
C VAL A 128 -12.54 5.90 -23.10
N CYS A 129 -12.05 5.97 -24.33
CA CYS A 129 -11.79 7.24 -25.02
C CYS A 129 -12.80 7.53 -26.13
N HIS A 130 -13.80 6.68 -26.33
CA HIS A 130 -14.86 6.91 -27.29
C HIS A 130 -16.25 6.88 -26.66
N THR A 131 -17.18 7.61 -27.27
CA THR A 131 -18.61 7.39 -27.06
C THR A 131 -19.37 7.56 -28.37
N PHE A 132 -20.48 6.83 -28.50
CA PHE A 132 -21.38 6.98 -29.63
C PHE A 132 -22.59 7.80 -29.19
N GLU A 133 -22.64 9.05 -29.63
CA GLU A 133 -23.69 9.99 -29.28
C GLU A 133 -24.37 10.48 -30.56
N GLN A 134 -25.70 10.45 -30.60
CA GLN A 134 -26.46 11.03 -31.73
C GLN A 134 -25.99 10.52 -33.12
N ARG A 135 -25.62 9.23 -33.20
CA ARG A 135 -25.09 8.58 -34.41
C ARG A 135 -23.67 9.03 -34.83
N ILE A 136 -22.97 9.75 -33.96
CA ILE A 136 -21.60 10.22 -34.19
C ILE A 136 -20.66 9.55 -33.18
N LEU A 137 -19.57 8.99 -33.68
CA LEU A 137 -18.48 8.49 -32.84
C LEU A 137 -17.61 9.67 -32.41
N LYS A 138 -17.57 9.96 -31.11
CA LYS A 138 -16.72 10.99 -30.51
C LYS A 138 -15.54 10.34 -29.81
N LEU A 139 -14.33 10.73 -30.21
CA LEU A 139 -13.06 10.28 -29.65
C LEU A 139 -12.41 11.42 -28.87
N VAL A 140 -12.10 11.20 -27.59
CA VAL A 140 -11.47 12.20 -26.72
C VAL A 140 -10.41 11.51 -25.86
N PRO A 141 -9.16 12.00 -25.84
CA PRO A 141 -8.09 11.36 -25.08
C PRO A 141 -8.34 11.37 -23.58
N VAL A 142 -7.75 10.40 -22.89
CA VAL A 142 -7.77 10.28 -21.43
C VAL A 142 -6.34 10.26 -20.90
N THR A 143 -6.10 11.00 -19.82
CA THR A 143 -4.81 11.02 -19.14
C THR A 143 -4.96 10.47 -17.72
N VAL A 144 -4.13 9.49 -17.38
CA VAL A 144 -4.01 8.93 -16.04
C VAL A 144 -2.60 9.20 -15.53
N GLY A 145 -2.49 10.07 -14.53
CA GLY A 145 -1.23 10.42 -13.89
C GLY A 145 -0.63 9.27 -13.08
N ASN A 146 0.56 9.49 -12.55
CA ASN A 146 1.33 8.47 -11.85
C ASN A 146 0.58 7.91 -10.62
N SER A 147 0.85 6.65 -10.26
CA SER A 147 0.42 6.03 -9.00
C SER A 147 -1.10 6.00 -8.79
N CYS A 148 -1.89 6.09 -9.86
CA CYS A 148 -3.34 5.92 -9.79
C CYS A 148 -3.72 4.43 -9.63
N VAL A 149 -4.79 4.18 -8.87
CA VAL A 149 -5.38 2.86 -8.70
C VAL A 149 -6.83 2.89 -9.12
N LEU A 150 -7.16 2.10 -10.13
CA LEU A 150 -8.51 1.93 -10.65
C LEU A 150 -9.01 0.54 -10.21
N MET A 151 -9.86 0.50 -9.19
CA MET A 151 -10.35 -0.76 -8.63
C MET A 151 -11.40 -1.41 -9.54
N SER A 152 -11.77 -2.65 -9.20
CA SER A 152 -12.54 -3.54 -10.07
C SER A 152 -13.85 -2.90 -10.54
N GLY A 153 -14.14 -3.01 -11.83
CA GLY A 153 -15.37 -2.47 -12.41
C GLY A 153 -15.44 -0.94 -12.52
N SER A 154 -14.38 -0.21 -12.16
CA SER A 154 -14.34 1.25 -12.33
C SER A 154 -14.22 1.64 -13.81
N ILE A 155 -14.85 2.74 -14.19
CA ILE A 155 -14.90 3.21 -15.58
C ILE A 155 -14.47 4.67 -15.63
N VAL A 156 -13.49 4.97 -16.48
CA VAL A 156 -13.07 6.34 -16.80
C VAL A 156 -13.57 6.71 -18.18
N MET A 157 -14.43 7.73 -18.25
CA MET A 157 -15.02 8.19 -19.51
C MET A 157 -14.08 9.10 -20.33
N PRO A 158 -14.42 9.38 -21.61
CA PRO A 158 -13.56 10.19 -22.48
C PRO A 158 -13.32 11.61 -21.97
N GLY A 159 -12.12 12.14 -22.21
CA GLY A 159 -11.72 13.51 -21.84
C GLY A 159 -11.25 13.68 -20.40
N CYS A 160 -11.33 12.63 -19.57
CA CYS A 160 -10.92 12.69 -18.18
C CYS A 160 -9.42 12.88 -18.00
N LYS A 161 -9.06 13.59 -16.93
CA LYS A 161 -7.67 13.78 -16.49
C LYS A 161 -7.57 13.44 -15.02
N LEU A 162 -6.89 12.34 -14.72
CA LEU A 162 -6.50 11.96 -13.36
C LEU A 162 -5.09 12.50 -13.15
N MET A 163 -4.91 13.43 -12.21
CA MET A 163 -3.64 14.15 -12.04
C MET A 163 -2.54 13.30 -11.39
N GLY A 164 -2.90 12.20 -10.70
CA GLY A 164 -1.95 11.29 -10.04
C GLY A 164 -2.35 10.95 -8.60
N ASN A 165 -1.91 9.80 -8.10
CA ASN A 165 -2.29 9.24 -6.79
C ASN A 165 -3.81 9.17 -6.59
N ASN A 166 -4.58 9.04 -7.67
CA ASN A 166 -6.03 8.96 -7.60
C ASN A 166 -6.46 7.52 -7.31
N ARG A 167 -7.43 7.35 -6.39
CA ARG A 167 -8.01 6.03 -6.08
C ARG A 167 -9.48 6.00 -6.49
N LEU A 168 -9.82 5.20 -7.49
CA LEU A 168 -11.21 4.91 -7.85
C LEU A 168 -11.64 3.62 -7.15
N TYR A 169 -12.65 3.70 -6.30
CA TYR A 169 -13.21 2.52 -5.62
C TYR A 169 -13.97 1.62 -6.60
N PRO A 170 -14.31 0.38 -6.21
CA PRO A 170 -14.99 -0.55 -7.11
C PRO A 170 -16.27 0.05 -7.68
N PHE A 171 -16.54 -0.21 -8.95
CA PHE A 171 -17.73 0.26 -9.67
C PHE A 171 -17.90 1.79 -9.71
N THR A 172 -16.80 2.55 -9.62
CA THR A 172 -16.85 4.01 -9.74
C THR A 172 -16.89 4.45 -11.20
N LEU A 173 -17.76 5.38 -11.57
CA LEU A 173 -17.86 5.94 -12.93
C LEU A 173 -17.43 7.41 -12.93
N VAL A 174 -16.24 7.67 -13.46
CA VAL A 174 -15.74 9.04 -13.67
C VAL A 174 -16.36 9.59 -14.94
N MET A 175 -17.04 10.74 -14.84
CA MET A 175 -17.82 11.30 -15.93
C MET A 175 -16.95 12.03 -16.94
N LYS A 176 -17.45 12.21 -18.17
CA LYS A 176 -16.69 12.82 -19.28
C LYS A 176 -16.09 14.16 -18.89
N ASN A 177 -14.84 14.38 -19.28
CA ASN A 177 -14.08 15.61 -19.05
C ASN A 177 -13.84 15.94 -17.56
N ASP A 178 -14.08 15.02 -16.63
CA ASP A 178 -13.77 15.24 -15.23
C ASP A 178 -12.26 15.38 -15.01
N LEU A 179 -11.90 16.34 -14.16
CA LEU A 179 -10.54 16.56 -13.70
C LEU A 179 -10.42 16.11 -12.24
N LEU A 180 -9.79 14.96 -12.04
CA LEU A 180 -9.54 14.38 -10.73
C LEU A 180 -8.22 14.94 -10.20
N GLN A 181 -8.30 15.85 -9.23
CA GLN A 181 -7.15 16.49 -8.60
C GLN A 181 -6.22 15.47 -7.95
N LEU A 182 -4.93 15.80 -7.83
CA LEU A 182 -3.92 14.91 -7.24
C LEU A 182 -4.35 14.42 -5.84
N ASN A 183 -4.03 13.17 -5.49
CA ASN A 183 -4.26 12.59 -4.15
C ASN A 183 -5.74 12.52 -3.72
N THR A 184 -6.68 12.41 -4.66
CA THR A 184 -8.11 12.32 -4.34
C THR A 184 -8.65 10.91 -4.56
N GLN A 185 -9.62 10.52 -3.73
CA GLN A 185 -10.29 9.23 -3.85
C GLN A 185 -11.75 9.44 -4.24
N TRP A 186 -12.33 8.48 -4.98
CA TRP A 186 -13.63 8.66 -5.62
C TRP A 186 -14.46 7.39 -5.54
N LYS A 187 -15.75 7.53 -5.28
CA LYS A 187 -16.71 6.42 -5.30
C LYS A 187 -18.03 6.80 -5.96
N GLY A 188 -18.72 5.80 -6.49
CA GLY A 188 -20.12 5.92 -6.92
C GLY A 188 -20.32 6.12 -8.42
N LEU A 189 -21.61 6.20 -8.79
CA LEU A 189 -22.12 6.31 -10.15
C LEU A 189 -23.12 7.48 -10.20
N PRO A 190 -22.70 8.73 -10.49
CA PRO A 190 -21.37 9.15 -10.90
C PRO A 190 -20.37 9.24 -9.74
N ALA A 191 -19.08 9.30 -10.07
CA ALA A 191 -17.99 9.44 -9.14
C ALA A 191 -18.14 10.72 -8.30
N GLN A 192 -18.10 10.55 -6.98
CA GLN A 192 -18.08 11.64 -6.01
C GLN A 192 -16.80 11.55 -5.20
N SER A 193 -16.24 12.70 -4.86
CA SER A 193 -15.10 12.78 -3.97
C SER A 193 -15.44 12.04 -2.68
N TYR A 194 -14.65 11.02 -2.42
CA TYR A 194 -14.78 10.17 -1.26
C TYR A 194 -13.58 10.45 -0.37
N VAL A 195 -13.85 11.22 0.68
CA VAL A 195 -13.05 11.07 1.88
C VAL A 195 -13.66 9.88 2.61
N ALA A 196 -12.87 8.85 2.87
CA ALA A 196 -13.32 7.75 3.71
C ALA A 196 -13.91 8.35 4.98
N LYS A 197 -15.23 8.16 5.19
CA LYS A 197 -15.80 8.51 6.48
C LYS A 197 -15.09 7.61 7.47
N PRO A 198 -14.40 8.14 8.49
CA PRO A 198 -13.97 7.28 9.58
C PRO A 198 -15.22 6.57 10.06
N ILE A 199 -15.13 5.25 10.22
CA ILE A 199 -16.18 4.49 10.89
C ILE A 199 -16.22 5.08 12.30
N LEU A 200 -17.17 6.00 12.53
CA LEU A 200 -17.50 6.51 13.86
C LEU A 200 -18.11 5.32 14.61
N PHE A 201 -17.27 4.56 15.29
CA PHE A 201 -17.74 3.73 16.38
C PHE A 201 -18.39 4.69 17.38
N ARG A 202 -19.65 4.43 17.74
CA ARG A 202 -20.22 5.04 18.94
C ARG A 202 -19.22 4.80 20.06
N SER A 203 -18.75 5.86 20.68
CA SER A 203 -17.97 5.79 21.91
C SER A 203 -18.68 4.81 22.85
N ALA A 204 -17.99 3.72 23.20
CA ALA A 204 -18.33 3.05 24.44
C ALA A 204 -18.26 4.11 25.55
N PRO A 205 -19.16 4.08 26.54
CA PRO A 205 -19.10 5.03 27.64
C PRO A 205 -17.70 4.98 28.23
N VAL A 206 -17.08 6.16 28.36
CA VAL A 206 -15.81 6.34 29.07
C VAL A 206 -16.01 5.69 30.44
N CYS A 207 -15.25 4.63 30.72
CA CYS A 207 -15.28 4.03 32.05
C CYS A 207 -14.61 5.04 32.99
N ASP A 208 -15.36 5.55 33.97
CA ASP A 208 -14.87 6.48 34.98
C ASP A 208 -13.79 5.87 35.92
N ASP A 209 -13.39 4.61 35.70
CA ASP A 209 -12.38 3.89 36.49
C ASP A 209 -10.93 4.15 36.06
N VAL A 210 -10.59 5.40 35.67
CA VAL A 210 -9.19 5.84 35.43
C VAL A 210 -8.30 5.67 36.69
N VAL A 211 -8.92 5.50 37.86
CA VAL A 211 -8.25 5.38 39.16
C VAL A 211 -7.57 4.00 39.37
N LYS A 212 -7.90 2.97 38.59
CA LYS A 212 -7.25 1.65 38.74
C LYS A 212 -5.90 1.50 38.05
N CYS A 213 -5.43 2.53 37.32
CA CYS A 213 -4.14 2.50 36.62
C CYS A 213 -2.91 2.64 37.53
N GLN A 214 -3.08 2.77 38.86
CA GLN A 214 -1.97 2.95 39.82
C GLN A 214 -1.48 1.66 40.49
N GLN A 215 -1.99 0.48 40.15
CA GLN A 215 -1.55 -0.77 40.76
C GLN A 215 -0.98 -1.78 39.77
N LYS A 216 0.33 -1.66 39.51
CA LYS A 216 1.34 -2.75 39.52
C LYS A 216 2.69 -2.25 38.96
N SER A 217 3.51 -1.69 39.83
CA SER A 217 4.82 -1.11 39.51
C SER A 217 6.00 -2.10 39.60
N GLU A 218 5.79 -3.42 39.50
CA GLU A 218 6.91 -4.40 39.56
C GLU A 218 7.35 -4.94 38.19
N ASN A 219 6.50 -4.87 37.16
CA ASN A 219 6.84 -5.37 35.82
C ASN A 219 7.58 -4.35 34.94
N PHE A 220 7.56 -3.06 35.31
CA PHE A 220 8.08 -1.97 34.48
C PHE A 220 9.57 -1.67 34.69
N ASP A 221 10.09 -1.80 35.91
CA ASP A 221 11.55 -1.77 36.16
C ASP A 221 12.29 -2.89 35.41
N ARG A 222 11.56 -3.96 35.02
CA ARG A 222 12.09 -5.03 34.17
C ARG A 222 12.13 -4.66 32.68
N LEU A 223 11.29 -3.75 32.17
CA LEU A 223 11.26 -3.36 30.75
C LEU A 223 12.47 -2.48 30.37
N SER A 224 12.80 -1.48 31.19
CA SER A 224 13.99 -0.64 31.01
C SER A 224 15.27 -1.47 31.18
N SER A 225 15.34 -2.29 32.23
CA SER A 225 16.45 -3.24 32.44
C SER A 225 16.56 -4.27 31.32
N TRP A 226 15.45 -4.69 30.72
CA TRP A 226 15.45 -5.62 29.59
C TRP A 226 15.93 -4.95 28.30
N TYR A 227 15.48 -3.74 27.96
CA TYR A 227 15.96 -3.05 26.76
C TYR A 227 17.48 -2.78 26.84
N GLU A 228 18.00 -2.44 28.03
CA GLU A 228 19.44 -2.28 28.27
C GLU A 228 20.24 -3.60 28.26
N LYS A 229 19.68 -4.71 28.76
CA LYS A 229 20.33 -6.03 28.66
C LYS A 229 20.28 -6.59 27.24
N PHE A 230 19.18 -6.34 26.55
CA PHE A 230 18.94 -6.77 25.19
C PHE A 230 19.78 -5.94 24.22
N SER A 231 20.00 -4.63 24.45
CA SER A 231 20.78 -3.74 23.58
C SER A 231 22.16 -4.30 23.22
N ASN A 232 22.83 -5.02 24.14
CA ASN A 232 24.11 -5.67 23.87
C ASN A 232 24.00 -6.87 22.90
N ILE A 233 22.98 -7.72 23.03
CA ILE A 233 22.76 -8.82 22.05
C ILE A 233 22.25 -8.22 20.72
N TYR A 234 21.37 -7.24 20.86
CA TYR A 234 20.75 -6.45 19.81
C TYR A 234 21.74 -5.65 18.96
N THR A 235 22.92 -5.33 19.45
CA THR A 235 23.97 -4.66 18.67
C THR A 235 24.95 -5.63 18.03
N ASN A 236 25.10 -6.84 18.59
CA ASN A 236 26.11 -7.80 18.16
C ASN A 236 25.61 -8.90 17.20
N VAL A 237 24.30 -9.12 17.09
CA VAL A 237 23.74 -10.16 16.19
C VAL A 237 23.34 -9.54 14.86
N HIS A 238 24.11 -9.78 13.80
CA HIS A 238 23.90 -9.14 12.48
C HIS A 238 22.66 -9.62 11.73
N GLU A 239 22.15 -10.81 12.04
CA GLU A 239 20.96 -11.38 11.39
C GLU A 239 19.66 -10.67 11.78
N LEU A 240 19.61 -10.02 12.95
CA LEU A 240 18.40 -9.38 13.47
C LEU A 240 18.28 -7.93 12.97
N GLN A 241 17.69 -7.70 11.80
CA GLN A 241 17.59 -6.35 11.25
C GLN A 241 16.35 -5.59 11.75
N PHE A 242 15.22 -6.29 11.88
CA PHE A 242 13.93 -5.72 12.28
C PHE A 242 13.46 -6.34 13.59
N MET A 243 12.74 -5.55 14.41
CA MET A 243 12.13 -6.02 15.66
C MET A 243 10.62 -6.02 15.66
N ASN A 244 10.03 -5.28 14.71
CA ASN A 244 8.58 -5.19 14.68
C ASN A 244 7.94 -6.53 14.36
N TRP A 245 6.68 -6.69 14.75
CA TRP A 245 5.97 -7.95 14.62
C TRP A 245 5.60 -8.29 13.16
N GLY A 246 5.67 -7.28 12.28
CA GLY A 246 5.39 -7.42 10.87
C GLY A 246 3.90 -7.43 10.55
N TYR A 247 3.59 -7.48 9.25
CA TYR A 247 2.24 -7.53 8.72
C TYR A 247 2.21 -8.52 7.55
N ALA A 248 1.24 -9.43 7.56
CA ALA A 248 0.99 -10.36 6.46
C ALA A 248 -0.45 -10.25 5.96
N ASP A 249 -0.65 -10.34 4.64
CA ASP A 249 -2.00 -10.53 4.11
C ASP A 249 -2.49 -11.93 4.48
N LEU A 250 -3.80 -12.12 4.70
CA LEU A 250 -4.34 -13.36 5.29
C LEU A 250 -4.13 -14.60 4.39
N ASP A 251 -3.93 -14.41 3.09
CA ASP A 251 -3.70 -15.47 2.11
C ASP A 251 -2.21 -15.61 1.71
N GLU A 252 -1.31 -14.87 2.38
CA GLU A 252 0.09 -14.78 2.00
C GLU A 252 0.97 -15.70 2.86
N HIS A 253 1.93 -16.35 2.19
CA HIS A 253 2.99 -17.11 2.83
C HIS A 253 4.29 -17.00 2.02
N ILE A 254 5.05 -15.95 2.31
CA ILE A 254 6.35 -15.61 1.73
C ILE A 254 7.46 -15.88 2.75
N ASP A 255 8.63 -16.29 2.26
CA ASP A 255 9.85 -16.40 3.05
C ASP A 255 10.27 -15.04 3.64
N ASP A 256 10.43 -14.98 4.98
CA ASP A 256 10.76 -13.76 5.70
C ASP A 256 12.28 -13.55 5.91
N SER A 257 13.12 -14.34 5.24
CA SER A 257 14.59 -14.24 5.33
C SER A 257 15.16 -12.82 5.08
N THR A 258 14.40 -11.95 4.40
CA THR A 258 14.78 -10.57 4.12
C THR A 258 14.06 -9.52 4.99
N GLY A 259 13.26 -9.92 5.98
CA GLY A 259 12.39 -9.03 6.76
C GLY A 259 11.23 -8.48 5.92
N TYR A 260 10.64 -9.32 5.08
CA TYR A 260 9.52 -8.98 4.19
C TYR A 260 8.31 -8.46 4.98
N TYR A 261 7.86 -9.19 6.00
CA TYR A 261 6.67 -8.80 6.77
C TYR A 261 6.91 -7.56 7.61
N SER A 262 8.15 -7.37 8.07
CA SER A 262 8.56 -6.14 8.75
C SER A 262 8.45 -4.92 7.84
N LYS A 263 8.99 -5.00 6.62
CA LYS A 263 8.87 -3.93 5.61
C LYS A 263 7.42 -3.68 5.22
N LYS A 264 6.62 -4.75 5.13
CA LYS A 264 5.19 -4.66 4.81
C LYS A 264 4.40 -3.92 5.89
N LEU A 265 4.76 -4.07 7.17
CA LEU A 265 4.18 -3.25 8.24
C LEU A 265 4.45 -1.76 8.01
N TYR A 266 5.70 -1.38 7.71
CA TYR A 266 6.02 -0.01 7.34
C TYR A 266 5.20 0.47 6.13
N GLN A 267 5.03 -0.35 5.09
CA GLN A 267 4.18 -0.01 3.94
C GLN A 267 2.74 0.29 4.35
N GLN A 268 2.16 -0.49 5.27
CA GLN A 268 0.81 -0.26 5.76
C GLN A 268 0.72 1.05 6.54
N VAL A 269 1.69 1.36 7.40
CA VAL A 269 1.70 2.60 8.19
C VAL A 269 1.85 3.84 7.28
N LEU A 270 2.63 3.72 6.21
CA LEU A 270 2.94 4.81 5.29
C LEU A 270 1.96 4.93 4.11
N ALA A 271 0.97 4.02 3.99
CA ALA A 271 0.14 3.86 2.78
C ALA A 271 -0.65 5.12 2.35
N ASP A 272 -0.91 6.02 3.29
CA ASP A 272 -1.78 7.18 3.10
C ASP A 272 -1.04 8.52 3.05
N VAL A 273 0.30 8.49 3.08
CA VAL A 273 1.14 9.68 3.02
C VAL A 273 2.15 9.57 1.88
N THR A 274 2.28 10.65 1.10
CA THR A 274 3.36 10.75 0.11
C THR A 274 4.65 11.20 0.80
N LEU A 275 5.66 10.34 0.78
CA LEU A 275 6.93 10.54 1.48
C LEU A 275 8.02 11.18 0.61
N THR A 276 7.81 11.33 -0.70
CA THR A 276 8.79 11.93 -1.60
C THR A 276 9.04 13.39 -1.23
N ALA A 277 10.32 13.76 -1.11
CA ALA A 277 10.77 15.11 -0.75
C ALA A 277 10.28 15.64 0.62
N GLN A 278 9.89 14.75 1.54
CA GLN A 278 9.50 15.10 2.91
C GLN A 278 10.69 15.06 3.88
N ASN A 279 10.64 15.85 4.95
CA ASN A 279 11.49 15.69 6.13
C ASN A 279 10.80 14.73 7.11
N ILE A 280 11.43 13.59 7.40
CA ILE A 280 10.85 12.53 8.23
C ILE A 280 11.62 12.38 9.55
N LEU A 281 10.89 12.30 10.65
CA LEU A 281 11.41 11.93 11.97
C LEU A 281 10.81 10.58 12.40
N GLU A 282 11.62 9.55 12.62
CA GLU A 282 11.20 8.29 13.22
C GLU A 282 11.55 8.25 14.70
N VAL A 283 10.54 8.00 15.54
CA VAL A 283 10.67 7.91 16.99
C VAL A 283 10.88 6.44 17.38
N SER A 284 11.92 6.18 18.16
CA SER A 284 12.38 4.85 18.54
C SER A 284 12.70 3.99 17.30
N CYS A 285 13.68 4.46 16.52
CA CYS A 285 14.07 3.85 15.25
C CYS A 285 14.73 2.45 15.39
N GLY A 286 15.05 2.03 16.63
CA GLY A 286 15.75 0.78 16.88
C GLY A 286 17.02 0.67 16.04
N ARG A 287 17.28 -0.50 15.45
CA ARG A 287 18.48 -0.74 14.59
C ARG A 287 18.43 -0.07 13.23
N GLY A 288 17.51 0.85 12.96
CA GLY A 288 17.50 1.68 11.76
C GLY A 288 17.23 0.95 10.43
N ALA A 289 16.92 -0.36 10.43
CA ALA A 289 16.62 -1.10 9.20
C ALA A 289 15.34 -0.60 8.52
N GLY A 290 14.33 -0.25 9.32
CA GLY A 290 13.10 0.41 8.86
C GLY A 290 13.38 1.76 8.21
N ALA A 291 14.11 2.63 8.90
CA ALA A 291 14.58 3.91 8.39
C ALA A 291 15.34 3.77 7.05
N ALA A 292 16.35 2.90 7.01
CA ALA A 292 17.16 2.66 5.82
C ALA A 292 16.33 2.13 4.64
N TRP A 293 15.40 1.21 4.92
CA TRP A 293 14.46 0.72 3.91
C TRP A 293 13.53 1.83 3.41
N CYS A 294 12.99 2.68 4.29
CA CYS A 294 12.14 3.81 3.91
C CYS A 294 12.89 4.79 3.00
N VAL A 295 14.12 5.15 3.34
CA VAL A 295 14.93 6.07 2.55
C VAL A 295 15.19 5.52 1.15
N ARG A 296 15.58 4.23 1.06
CA ARG A 296 15.83 3.57 -0.23
C ARG A 296 14.56 3.42 -1.08
N THR A 297 13.40 3.26 -0.45
CA THR A 297 12.13 2.99 -1.14
C THR A 297 11.43 4.27 -1.58
N TYR A 298 11.43 5.31 -0.73
CA TYR A 298 10.60 6.50 -0.92
C TYR A 298 11.38 7.78 -1.23
N ALA A 299 12.70 7.76 -1.09
CA ALA A 299 13.60 8.90 -1.35
C ALA A 299 13.09 10.23 -0.73
N PRO A 300 12.94 10.30 0.61
CA PRO A 300 12.60 11.53 1.31
C PRO A 300 13.71 12.57 1.16
N ARG A 301 13.42 13.84 1.52
CA ARG A 301 14.45 14.90 1.55
C ARG A 301 15.47 14.61 2.65
N SER A 302 14.97 14.25 3.84
CA SER A 302 15.77 13.83 4.98
C SER A 302 15.00 12.83 5.83
N TYR A 303 15.72 11.94 6.51
CA TYR A 303 15.16 10.99 7.45
C TYR A 303 16.05 10.97 8.69
N VAL A 304 15.47 11.25 9.86
CA VAL A 304 16.17 11.22 11.14
C VAL A 304 15.53 10.17 12.03
N GLY A 305 16.28 9.14 12.41
CA GLY A 305 15.85 8.18 13.41
C GLY A 305 16.35 8.57 14.80
N ILE A 306 15.47 8.57 15.81
CA ILE A 306 15.88 8.79 17.21
C ILE A 306 15.68 7.55 18.07
N ASP A 307 16.61 7.33 19.01
CA ASP A 307 16.52 6.28 20.02
C ASP A 307 17.23 6.75 21.30
N PRO A 308 16.73 6.43 22.52
CA PRO A 308 17.41 6.82 23.75
C PRO A 308 18.74 6.08 23.98
N SER A 309 18.98 4.95 23.32
CA SER A 309 20.19 4.15 23.51
C SER A 309 21.35 4.61 22.62
N GLN A 310 22.45 5.04 23.26
CA GLN A 310 23.71 5.38 22.59
C GLN A 310 24.26 4.22 21.74
N ASP A 311 24.19 2.99 22.25
CA ASP A 311 24.71 1.81 21.56
C ASP A 311 23.92 1.49 20.29
N VAL A 312 22.60 1.68 20.33
CA VAL A 312 21.72 1.54 19.16
C VAL A 312 22.07 2.59 18.10
N ILE A 313 22.25 3.85 18.49
CA ILE A 313 22.63 4.92 17.55
C ILE A 313 24.02 4.65 16.93
N ASN A 314 25.00 4.24 17.74
CA ASN A 314 26.33 3.86 17.24
C ASN A 314 26.26 2.73 16.20
N LEU A 315 25.41 1.73 16.46
CA LEU A 315 25.16 0.64 15.50
C LEU A 315 24.54 1.17 14.21
N CYS A 316 23.51 2.01 14.31
CA CYS A 316 22.82 2.58 13.15
C CYS A 316 23.78 3.41 12.27
N GLU A 317 24.61 4.26 12.86
CA GLU A 317 25.63 5.01 12.13
C GLU A 317 26.64 4.08 11.45
N LYS A 318 27.10 3.05 12.16
CA LYS A 318 28.00 2.04 11.59
C LYS A 318 27.38 1.31 10.39
N LEU A 319 26.10 0.94 10.47
CA LEU A 319 25.42 0.16 9.43
C LEU A 319 24.98 1.01 8.23
N TYR A 320 24.62 2.29 8.43
CA TYR A 320 23.94 3.08 7.39
C TYR A 320 24.57 4.44 7.09
N SER A 321 25.76 4.75 7.59
CA SER A 321 26.52 5.99 7.29
C SER A 321 26.71 6.27 5.79
N THR A 322 26.59 5.26 4.93
CA THR A 322 26.67 5.41 3.47
C THR A 322 25.41 5.97 2.82
N ILE A 323 24.32 6.18 3.57
CA ILE A 323 23.04 6.70 3.08
C ILE A 323 22.97 8.21 3.40
N PRO A 324 23.18 9.13 2.44
CA PRO A 324 23.36 10.56 2.74
C PRO A 324 22.12 11.25 3.32
N GLN A 325 20.93 10.73 3.02
CA GLN A 325 19.64 11.28 3.48
C GLN A 325 19.24 10.79 4.88
N LEU A 326 19.97 9.83 5.44
CA LEU A 326 19.64 9.17 6.70
C LEU A 326 20.63 9.57 7.79
N SER A 327 20.12 10.10 8.89
CA SER A 327 20.89 10.33 10.10
C SER A 327 20.20 9.75 11.33
N PHE A 328 20.97 9.60 12.39
CA PHE A 328 20.49 9.06 13.66
C PHE A 328 20.88 10.01 14.79
N MET A 329 20.06 10.10 15.83
CA MET A 329 20.31 10.98 16.96
C MET A 329 19.84 10.33 18.27
N ILE A 330 20.64 10.49 19.32
CA ILE A 330 20.24 10.07 20.66
C ILE A 330 19.22 11.08 21.19
N ALA A 331 18.02 10.62 21.46
CA ALA A 331 17.01 11.45 22.10
C ALA A 331 15.95 10.59 22.80
N ASP A 332 15.48 11.05 23.95
CA ASP A 332 14.28 10.52 24.58
C ASP A 332 13.06 11.27 24.00
N PRO A 333 12.10 10.58 23.36
CA PRO A 333 10.90 11.23 22.80
C PRO A 333 10.00 11.92 23.83
N LYS A 334 10.21 11.69 25.12
CA LYS A 334 9.51 12.37 26.22
C LYS A 334 10.18 13.71 26.59
N THR A 335 11.34 14.02 26.01
CA THR A 335 12.09 15.24 26.28
C THR A 335 12.01 16.21 25.11
N HIS A 336 12.48 17.44 25.33
CA HIS A 336 12.52 18.44 24.28
C HIS A 336 13.52 18.03 23.19
N LEU A 337 13.01 17.74 22.00
CA LEU A 337 13.84 17.31 20.87
C LEU A 337 14.57 18.49 20.24
N SER A 338 15.83 18.29 19.86
CA SER A 338 16.71 19.28 19.23
C SER A 338 16.35 19.56 17.75
N PHE A 339 15.07 19.76 17.47
CA PHE A 339 14.53 20.16 16.17
C PHE A 339 13.82 21.50 16.28
N GLU A 340 13.89 22.31 15.23
CA GLU A 340 13.13 23.55 15.14
C GLU A 340 11.63 23.26 15.12
N ASN A 341 10.83 24.23 15.55
CA ASN A 341 9.38 24.14 15.44
C ASN A 341 9.00 24.01 13.95
N GLU A 342 8.03 23.16 13.65
CA GLU A 342 7.48 23.03 12.30
C GLU A 342 8.54 22.71 11.24
N SER A 343 9.46 21.80 11.56
CA SER A 343 10.58 21.38 10.70
C SER A 343 10.37 20.01 10.03
N MET A 344 9.44 19.21 10.54
CA MET A 344 9.16 17.85 10.08
C MET A 344 7.83 17.78 9.34
N ASP A 345 7.83 17.16 8.17
CA ASP A 345 6.61 16.93 7.39
C ASP A 345 5.90 15.65 7.86
N VAL A 346 6.67 14.67 8.32
CA VAL A 346 6.15 13.39 8.83
C VAL A 346 6.90 13.01 10.11
N VAL A 347 6.15 12.63 11.14
CA VAL A 347 6.66 11.94 12.33
C VAL A 347 6.12 10.53 12.34
N LEU A 348 7.00 9.53 12.41
CA LEU A 348 6.67 8.11 12.39
C LEU A 348 6.96 7.49 13.76
N SER A 349 6.03 6.66 14.24
CA SER A 349 6.18 5.87 15.47
C SER A 349 5.63 4.47 15.23
N ILE A 350 6.51 3.47 15.21
CA ILE A 350 6.15 2.07 15.05
C ILE A 350 6.56 1.34 16.32
N GLU A 351 5.57 0.77 17.02
CA GLU A 351 5.73 -0.04 18.24
C GLU A 351 6.38 0.68 19.43
N THR A 352 6.32 2.02 19.47
CA THR A 352 6.86 2.85 20.56
C THR A 352 6.00 2.82 21.84
N THR A 353 4.80 2.23 21.83
CA THR A 353 3.78 2.44 22.87
C THR A 353 4.01 1.78 24.22
N ASN A 354 4.99 0.89 24.33
CA ASN A 354 5.29 0.22 25.59
C ASN A 354 6.25 1.02 26.51
N ILE A 355 6.44 2.32 26.21
CA ILE A 355 7.42 3.21 26.89
C ILE A 355 6.73 4.33 27.70
N PHE A 356 5.39 4.46 27.61
CA PHE A 356 4.64 5.55 28.23
C PHE A 356 3.83 5.07 29.45
N ASP A 357 4.49 5.08 30.60
CA ASP A 357 3.94 4.54 31.85
C ASP A 357 3.05 5.57 32.55
N GLU A 358 3.18 6.84 32.15
CA GLU A 358 2.51 7.97 32.77
C GLU A 358 1.88 8.88 31.71
N ILE A 359 0.69 9.39 32.03
CA ILE A 359 0.00 10.41 31.22
C ILE A 359 0.86 11.66 30.97
N VAL A 360 1.79 11.98 31.88
CA VAL A 360 2.73 13.10 31.73
C VAL A 360 3.68 12.85 30.56
N ALA A 361 4.24 11.65 30.45
CA ALA A 361 5.11 11.26 29.34
C ALA A 361 4.35 11.25 28.00
N VAL A 362 3.12 10.75 27.98
CA VAL A 362 2.23 10.83 26.80
C VAL A 362 2.03 12.28 26.37
N LYS A 363 1.72 13.18 27.32
CA LYS A 363 1.53 14.61 27.05
C LYS A 363 2.79 15.26 26.48
N GLN A 364 3.94 15.00 27.09
CA GLN A 364 5.22 15.54 26.62
C GLN A 364 5.54 15.08 25.20
N PHE A 365 5.40 13.78 24.94
CA PHE A 365 5.59 13.21 23.61
C PHE A 365 4.66 13.85 22.57
N VAL A 366 3.35 13.89 22.84
CA VAL A 366 2.39 14.45 21.89
C VAL A 366 2.61 15.95 21.68
N ASN A 367 3.01 16.70 22.71
CA ASN A 367 3.37 18.11 22.56
C ASN A 367 4.59 18.30 21.66
N GLU A 368 5.64 17.48 21.84
CA GLU A 368 6.83 17.52 21.00
C GLU A 368 6.55 17.13 19.56
N VAL A 369 5.78 16.06 19.32
CA VAL A 369 5.29 15.69 17.98
C VAL A 369 4.52 16.85 17.34
N THR A 370 3.61 17.47 18.08
CA THR A 370 2.83 18.62 17.61
C THR A 370 3.73 19.82 17.27
N ARG A 371 4.77 20.05 18.08
CA ARG A 371 5.70 21.17 17.93
C ARG A 371 6.57 21.04 16.69
N VAL A 372 7.16 19.87 16.47
CA VAL A 372 8.09 19.64 15.34
C VAL A 372 7.37 19.48 14.01
N LEU A 373 6.11 19.04 14.00
CA LEU A 373 5.34 18.89 12.76
C LEU A 373 5.01 20.22 12.10
N THR A 374 5.16 20.30 10.78
CA THR A 374 4.64 21.40 9.96
C THR A 374 3.11 21.43 9.99
N PRO A 375 2.47 22.59 9.74
CA PRO A 375 1.03 22.63 9.46
C PRO A 375 0.69 21.72 8.27
N ASN A 376 -0.32 20.86 8.42
CA ASN A 376 -0.68 19.75 7.52
C ASN A 376 0.32 18.58 7.48
N GLY A 377 1.34 18.58 8.34
CA GLY A 377 2.24 17.44 8.54
C GLY A 377 1.51 16.25 9.18
N TYR A 378 2.08 15.06 9.04
CA TYR A 378 1.46 13.82 9.48
C TYR A 378 2.21 13.16 10.64
N PHE A 379 1.49 12.82 11.71
CA PHE A 379 1.93 11.83 12.69
C PHE A 379 1.34 10.47 12.31
N LEU A 380 2.22 9.51 12.06
CA LEU A 380 1.89 8.14 11.68
C LEU A 380 2.26 7.22 12.83
N TRP A 381 1.26 6.49 13.33
CA TRP A 381 1.41 5.67 14.50
C TRP A 381 0.98 4.23 14.23
N CYS A 382 1.71 3.29 14.81
CA CYS A 382 1.42 1.87 14.77
C CYS A 382 1.78 1.24 16.11
N GLY A 383 0.88 0.48 16.72
CA GLY A 383 1.16 -0.17 17.98
C GLY A 383 -0.02 -0.90 18.59
N LEU A 384 0.21 -1.45 19.78
CA LEU A 384 -0.83 -2.11 20.57
C LEU A 384 -1.82 -1.09 21.13
N CYS A 385 -3.04 -1.55 21.42
CA CYS A 385 -4.12 -0.90 22.13
C CYS A 385 -4.76 -1.91 23.07
N ASN A 386 -5.52 -1.43 24.06
CA ASN A 386 -6.16 -2.26 25.09
C ASN A 386 -5.16 -3.08 25.93
N VAL A 387 -3.91 -2.62 25.94
CA VAL A 387 -2.84 -3.03 26.84
C VAL A 387 -2.40 -1.75 27.57
N ASP A 388 -2.15 -1.84 28.88
CA ASP A 388 -1.86 -0.71 29.77
C ASP A 388 -0.96 0.37 29.11
N GLY A 389 -1.37 1.65 29.18
CA GLY A 389 -0.63 2.82 28.64
C GLY A 389 -0.89 3.17 27.17
N SER A 390 -1.14 2.18 26.30
CA SER A 390 -1.28 2.42 24.84
C SER A 390 -2.62 3.02 24.41
N SER A 391 -3.71 2.64 25.07
CA SER A 391 -5.02 3.29 24.94
C SER A 391 -4.95 4.77 25.32
N VAL A 392 -4.14 5.12 26.32
CA VAL A 392 -3.98 6.49 26.81
C VAL A 392 -3.37 7.42 25.75
N LEU A 393 -2.36 6.95 25.01
CA LEU A 393 -1.74 7.75 23.93
C LEU A 393 -2.76 8.07 22.83
N ILE A 394 -3.50 7.05 22.38
CA ILE A 394 -4.45 7.22 21.29
C ILE A 394 -5.67 8.03 21.71
N ASP A 395 -6.16 7.83 22.92
CA ASP A 395 -7.24 8.64 23.48
C ASP A 395 -6.80 10.10 23.62
N TYR A 396 -5.56 10.34 24.06
CA TYR A 396 -5.00 11.68 24.17
C TYR A 396 -4.82 12.35 22.80
N LEU A 397 -4.26 11.65 21.80
CA LEU A 397 -4.15 12.14 20.43
C LEU A 397 -5.52 12.42 19.79
N THR A 398 -6.50 11.56 20.08
CA THR A 398 -7.88 11.69 19.59
C THR A 398 -8.58 12.90 20.19
N ALA A 399 -8.32 13.19 21.46
CA ALA A 399 -8.85 14.36 22.16
C ALA A 399 -8.06 15.65 21.89
N ASN A 400 -6.89 15.57 21.24
CA ASN A 400 -6.03 16.71 21.00
C ASN A 400 -6.53 17.55 19.81
N ASP A 401 -6.94 18.79 20.10
CA ASP A 401 -7.45 19.73 19.10
C ASP A 401 -6.44 20.12 18.02
N ALA A 402 -5.15 19.82 18.18
CA ALA A 402 -4.15 20.07 17.15
C ALA A 402 -4.25 19.12 15.95
N PHE A 403 -4.91 17.97 16.08
CA PHE A 403 -4.93 16.94 15.04
C PHE A 403 -6.31 16.75 14.40
N ILE A 404 -6.29 16.41 13.12
CA ILE A 404 -7.40 15.78 12.39
C ILE A 404 -7.04 14.30 12.29
N ILE A 405 -7.92 13.44 12.78
CA ILE A 405 -7.73 11.99 12.70
C ILE A 405 -8.08 11.54 11.29
N GLY A 406 -7.11 10.92 10.63
CA GLY A 406 -7.26 10.27 9.34
C GLY A 406 -7.72 8.83 9.49
N GLU A 407 -7.09 7.91 8.76
CA GLU A 407 -7.41 6.50 8.83
C GLU A 407 -6.91 5.88 10.14
N LYS A 408 -7.75 5.05 10.78
CA LYS A 408 -7.39 4.20 11.92
C LYS A 408 -7.86 2.78 11.62
N VAL A 409 -6.93 1.83 11.52
CA VAL A 409 -7.19 0.46 11.06
C VAL A 409 -6.71 -0.55 12.10
N ASN A 410 -7.61 -1.45 12.50
CA ASN A 410 -7.24 -2.61 13.31
C ASN A 410 -6.58 -3.64 12.39
N ILE A 411 -5.31 -3.92 12.64
CA ILE A 411 -4.48 -4.85 11.88
C ILE A 411 -4.12 -6.10 12.70
N THR A 412 -4.80 -6.33 13.83
CA THR A 412 -4.51 -7.44 14.76
C THR A 412 -4.43 -8.79 14.05
N ARG A 413 -5.38 -9.09 13.15
CA ARG A 413 -5.40 -10.37 12.42
C ARG A 413 -4.19 -10.54 11.49
N ASN A 414 -3.78 -9.47 10.83
CA ASN A 414 -2.63 -9.49 9.93
C ASN A 414 -1.31 -9.62 10.68
N VAL A 415 -1.23 -9.01 11.87
CA VAL A 415 -0.07 -9.13 12.77
C VAL A 415 -0.01 -10.53 13.38
N LEU A 416 -1.13 -11.08 13.86
CA LEU A 416 -1.19 -12.48 14.33
C LEU A 416 -0.76 -13.45 13.25
N HIS A 417 -1.25 -13.28 12.01
CA HIS A 417 -0.84 -14.10 10.88
C HIS A 417 0.67 -13.98 10.58
N ALA A 418 1.22 -12.77 10.62
CA ALA A 418 2.66 -12.57 10.48
C ALA A 418 3.47 -13.25 11.59
N LEU A 419 2.99 -13.20 12.84
CA LEU A 419 3.60 -13.85 13.99
C LEU A 419 3.56 -15.38 13.88
N ASP A 420 2.46 -15.95 13.37
CA ASP A 420 2.35 -17.39 13.12
C ASP A 420 3.40 -17.87 12.12
N ILE A 421 3.56 -17.13 11.00
CA ILE A 421 4.55 -17.44 9.97
C ILE A 421 5.99 -17.35 10.51
N GLN A 422 6.27 -16.32 11.33
CA GLN A 422 7.60 -16.04 11.87
C GLN A 422 7.91 -16.81 13.18
N SER A 423 6.96 -17.59 13.70
CA SER A 423 7.03 -18.16 15.06
C SER A 423 8.27 -19.04 15.27
N ASN A 424 8.57 -19.93 14.33
CA ASN A 424 9.71 -20.84 14.41
C ASN A 424 11.05 -20.09 14.39
N SER A 425 11.25 -19.15 13.45
CA SER A 425 12.51 -18.42 13.34
C SER A 425 12.76 -17.50 14.55
N ARG A 426 11.70 -16.88 15.09
CA ARG A 426 11.77 -16.09 16.31
C ARG A 426 12.07 -16.95 17.54
N ALA A 427 11.45 -18.13 17.66
CA ALA A 427 11.75 -19.09 18.73
C ALA A 427 13.21 -19.54 18.68
N ASP A 428 13.69 -19.97 17.52
CA ASP A 428 15.07 -20.42 17.31
C ASP A 428 16.09 -19.32 17.63
N PHE A 429 15.79 -18.08 17.27
CA PHE A 429 16.61 -16.93 17.61
C PHE A 429 16.71 -16.75 19.14
N ILE A 430 15.57 -16.77 19.83
CA ILE A 430 15.53 -16.61 21.29
C ILE A 430 16.29 -17.75 21.96
N ASP A 431 16.11 -18.99 21.54
CA ASP A 431 16.79 -20.15 22.11
C ASP A 431 18.31 -20.10 21.91
N ARG A 432 18.76 -19.57 20.78
CA ARG A 432 20.18 -19.48 20.45
C ARG A 432 20.92 -18.37 21.19
N TYR A 433 20.29 -17.21 21.35
CA TYR A 433 20.97 -16.00 21.79
C TYR A 433 20.57 -15.51 23.19
N MET A 434 19.42 -15.92 23.73
CA MET A 434 18.94 -15.48 25.04
C MET A 434 19.28 -16.49 26.14
N GLN A 435 19.64 -15.97 27.32
CA GLN A 435 19.85 -16.80 28.50
C GLN A 435 18.55 -17.50 28.92
N PRO A 436 18.58 -18.75 29.40
CA PRO A 436 17.37 -19.49 29.76
C PRO A 436 16.43 -18.76 30.72
N ALA A 437 16.99 -17.96 31.65
CA ALA A 437 16.21 -17.15 32.59
C ALA A 437 15.41 -16.01 31.95
N ASP A 438 15.81 -15.55 30.76
CA ASP A 438 15.19 -14.43 30.04
C ASP A 438 14.31 -14.90 28.87
N GLN A 439 14.41 -16.17 28.46
CA GLN A 439 13.72 -16.70 27.27
C GLN A 439 12.20 -16.54 27.35
N GLU A 440 11.57 -16.89 28.47
CA GLU A 440 10.11 -16.78 28.63
C GLU A 440 9.63 -15.34 28.38
N TYR A 441 10.35 -14.37 28.95
CA TYR A 441 10.04 -12.96 28.79
C TYR A 441 10.32 -12.45 27.37
N CYS A 442 11.42 -12.86 26.75
CA CYS A 442 11.72 -12.52 25.35
C CYS A 442 10.67 -13.09 24.39
N ARG A 443 10.13 -14.29 24.66
CA ARG A 443 9.07 -14.90 23.86
C ARG A 443 7.77 -14.10 23.95
N LEU A 444 7.42 -13.62 25.15
CA LEU A 444 6.28 -12.72 25.37
C LEU A 444 6.40 -11.44 24.53
N LEU A 445 7.57 -10.78 24.56
CA LEU A 445 7.80 -9.54 23.81
C LEU A 445 7.92 -9.75 22.30
N ALA A 446 8.41 -10.91 21.87
CA ALA A 446 8.46 -11.29 20.45
C ALA A 446 7.09 -11.66 19.87
N GLY A 447 6.04 -11.72 20.69
CA GLY A 447 4.68 -12.02 20.29
C GLY A 447 4.46 -13.49 19.87
N LEU A 448 5.21 -14.44 20.45
CA LEU A 448 5.10 -15.83 20.02
C LEU A 448 3.74 -16.46 20.37
N PRO A 449 3.22 -17.37 19.53
CA PRO A 449 2.05 -18.19 19.87
C PRO A 449 2.23 -18.92 21.22
N GLY A 450 1.15 -18.96 22.01
CA GLY A 450 1.14 -19.55 23.36
C GLY A 450 1.66 -18.63 24.47
N THR A 451 1.96 -17.37 24.16
CA THR A 451 2.25 -16.34 25.17
C THR A 451 1.00 -15.56 25.53
N GLN A 452 0.94 -15.02 26.75
CA GLN A 452 -0.22 -14.28 27.24
C GLN A 452 -0.59 -13.09 26.32
N LEU A 453 0.40 -12.41 25.75
CA LEU A 453 0.18 -11.26 24.87
C LEU A 453 -0.44 -11.69 23.53
N TYR A 454 0.06 -12.77 22.94
CA TYR A 454 -0.53 -13.37 21.74
C TYR A 454 -1.97 -13.83 21.99
N ASP A 455 -2.21 -14.54 23.09
CA ASP A 455 -3.53 -15.04 23.46
C ASP A 455 -4.53 -13.90 23.70
N ASN A 456 -4.07 -12.80 24.30
CA ASN A 456 -4.89 -11.61 24.47
C ASN A 456 -5.30 -11.00 23.12
N MET A 457 -4.40 -10.96 22.13
CA MET A 457 -4.75 -10.50 20.78
C MET A 457 -5.74 -11.42 20.09
N GLN A 458 -5.53 -12.74 20.18
CA GLN A 458 -6.43 -13.73 19.59
C GLN A 458 -7.84 -13.65 20.17
N GLN A 459 -7.95 -13.34 21.47
CA GLN A 459 -9.20 -13.23 22.21
C GLN A 459 -9.81 -11.82 22.16
N GLY A 460 -9.19 -10.87 21.45
CA GLY A 460 -9.64 -9.48 21.33
C GLY A 460 -9.51 -8.65 22.61
N ARG A 461 -8.73 -9.12 23.60
CA ARG A 461 -8.39 -8.37 24.81
C ARG A 461 -7.25 -7.37 24.60
N ALA A 462 -6.38 -7.64 23.64
CA ALA A 462 -5.40 -6.70 23.11
C ALA A 462 -5.67 -6.51 21.63
N GLU A 463 -5.39 -5.34 21.09
CA GLU A 463 -5.56 -5.06 19.67
C GLU A 463 -4.32 -4.38 19.13
N TYR A 464 -4.07 -4.54 17.84
CA TYR A 464 -2.96 -3.92 17.16
C TYR A 464 -3.51 -2.99 16.06
N TRP A 465 -3.11 -1.73 16.09
CA TRP A 465 -3.70 -0.67 15.26
C TRP A 465 -2.63 0.15 14.55
N ARG A 466 -2.98 0.65 13.37
CA ARG A 466 -2.30 1.80 12.75
C ARG A 466 -3.24 3.00 12.72
N ALA A 467 -2.71 4.20 12.87
CA ALA A 467 -3.47 5.45 12.83
C ALA A 467 -2.69 6.58 12.16
N VAL A 468 -3.42 7.45 11.45
CA VAL A 468 -2.90 8.65 10.78
C VAL A 468 -3.49 9.87 11.48
N PHE A 469 -2.63 10.82 11.86
CA PHE A 469 -3.03 12.09 12.44
C PHE A 469 -2.42 13.23 11.62
N CYS A 470 -3.23 14.19 11.18
CA CYS A 470 -2.78 15.35 10.41
C CYS A 470 -2.83 16.60 11.27
N LYS A 471 -1.73 17.35 11.40
CA LYS A 471 -1.69 18.59 12.19
C LYS A 471 -2.52 19.68 11.50
N LYS A 472 -3.46 20.29 12.22
CA LYS A 472 -4.31 21.39 11.71
C LYS A 472 -3.47 22.60 11.35
N THR A 473 -3.92 23.32 10.31
CA THR A 473 -3.43 24.67 10.02
C THR A 473 -4.05 25.66 11.00
N THR A 474 -3.22 26.27 11.84
CA THR A 474 -3.63 27.46 12.59
C THR A 474 -3.71 28.63 11.61
N LYS A 475 -4.89 28.89 11.04
CA LYS A 475 -5.13 30.21 10.44
C LYS A 475 -5.01 31.24 11.57
N LYS A 476 -3.87 31.93 11.66
CA LYS A 476 -3.86 33.29 12.19
C LYS A 476 -4.63 34.12 11.17
N THR A 477 -5.93 34.28 11.37
CA THR A 477 -6.64 35.38 10.74
C THR A 477 -5.95 36.64 11.23
N PRO A 478 -5.35 37.47 10.37
CA PRO A 478 -4.93 38.80 10.79
C PRO A 478 -6.21 39.49 11.22
N ILE A 479 -6.30 39.86 12.50
CA ILE A 479 -7.26 40.87 12.93
C ILE A 479 -6.75 42.14 12.25
N VAL A 480 -7.41 42.50 11.14
CA VAL A 480 -7.23 43.80 10.49
C VAL A 480 -8.02 44.84 11.28
#